data_AF-A0A0J8VAF1-F1
#
_entry.id   AF-A0A0J8VAF1-F1
#
_cell.length_a   1.000
_cell.length_b   1.000
_cell.length_c   1.000
_cell.angle_alpha   90.00
_cell.angle_beta   90.00
_cell.angle_gamma   90.00
#
_symmetry.space_group_name_H-M   'P 1'
#
loop_
_entity.id
_entity.type
_entity.pdbx_description
1 polymer ?
#
loop_
_entity_poly.entity_id
_entity_poly.type
_entity_poly.pdbx_seq_one_letter_code
_entity_poly.pdbx_strand_id
1 'polypeptide(L)'
;MLAESRHVLLSGKKSQFADIKIIPTGMIEVDIPDEAKHYQADFDQLCFYTHNKNTELVCRSGQKDDTVHWALDLANDDARELLSMIERAEDEFEMLMRSL
;
A
#
# COMPACT_ATOMS: atom_id res chain seq x y z
N MET A 1 4.47 -13.05 -13.46
CA MET A 1 4.06 -11.98 -12.55
C MET A 1 5.16 -11.78 -11.54
N LEU A 2 5.79 -10.60 -11.55
CA LEU A 2 6.82 -10.24 -10.59
C LEU A 2 6.15 -9.30 -9.57
N ALA A 3 6.34 -9.57 -8.28
CA ALA A 3 5.92 -8.62 -7.26
C ALA A 3 6.71 -7.33 -7.46
N GLU A 4 6.02 -6.19 -7.53
CA GLU A 4 6.66 -4.89 -7.67
C GLU A 4 7.01 -4.36 -6.28
N SER A 5 8.24 -3.88 -6.11
CA SER A 5 8.67 -3.26 -4.86
C SER A 5 9.06 -1.80 -5.08
N ARG A 6 8.73 -0.98 -4.09
CA ARG A 6 8.94 0.46 -4.11
C ARG A 6 9.44 0.94 -2.75
N HIS A 7 10.51 1.72 -2.77
CA HIS A 7 11.03 2.38 -1.59
C HIS A 7 10.39 3.76 -1.50
N VAL A 8 9.69 4.05 -0.40
CA VAL A 8 9.03 5.34 -0.20
C VAL A 8 9.52 6.04 1.07
N LEU A 9 9.50 7.37 1.03
CA LEU A 9 9.85 8.21 2.17
C LEU A 9 8.61 8.51 3.00
N LEU A 10 8.65 8.20 4.29
CA LEU A 10 7.55 8.50 5.21
C LEU A 10 7.61 9.98 5.60
N SER A 11 6.56 10.74 5.25
CA SER A 11 6.49 12.19 5.50
C SER A 11 6.19 12.53 6.97
N GLY A 12 5.65 11.57 7.74
CA GLY A 12 5.23 11.76 9.13
C GLY A 12 6.35 11.66 10.18
N LYS A 13 7.48 11.01 9.86
CA LYS A 13 8.60 10.82 10.79
C LYS A 13 9.94 11.14 10.12
N LYS A 14 10.85 11.77 10.87
CA LYS A 14 12.16 12.23 10.36
C LYS A 14 12.93 11.06 9.72
N SER A 15 13.05 11.09 8.38
CA SER A 15 13.93 10.25 7.56
C SER A 15 13.71 8.74 7.68
N GLN A 16 12.47 8.29 7.86
CA GLN A 16 12.15 6.86 7.75
C GLN A 16 11.75 6.49 6.33
N PHE A 17 12.13 5.28 5.93
CA PHE A 17 11.76 4.69 4.66
C PHE A 17 10.87 3.47 4.90
N ALA A 18 9.94 3.24 3.98
CA ALA A 18 9.16 2.03 3.93
C ALA A 18 9.37 1.34 2.59
N ASP A 19 9.63 0.04 2.63
CA ASP A 19 9.71 -0.83 1.49
C ASP A 19 8.36 -1.48 1.27
N ILE A 20 7.66 -0.99 0.25
CA ILE A 20 6.32 -1.42 -0.09
C ILE A 20 6.38 -2.37 -1.27
N LYS A 21 5.81 -3.56 -1.10
CA LYS A 21 5.79 -4.60 -2.13
C LYS A 21 4.35 -4.95 -2.47
N ILE A 22 4.00 -4.80 -3.73
CA ILE A 22 2.70 -5.08 -4.29
C ILE A 22 2.73 -6.48 -4.88
N ILE A 23 1.90 -7.36 -4.34
CA ILE A 23 1.77 -8.74 -4.79
C ILE A 23 0.50 -8.81 -5.65
N PRO A 24 0.58 -9.20 -6.93
CA PRO A 24 -0.55 -9.28 -7.86
C PRO A 24 -1.54 -10.42 -7.54
N THR A 25 -1.49 -10.94 -6.31
CA THR A 25 -2.48 -11.84 -5.74
C THR A 25 -3.51 -11.08 -4.88
N GLY A 26 -3.44 -9.75 -4.82
CA GLY A 26 -4.37 -8.91 -4.04
C GLY A 26 -3.84 -8.40 -2.70
N MET A 27 -2.52 -8.46 -2.46
CA MET A 27 -1.92 -8.14 -1.17
C MET A 27 -0.76 -7.15 -1.29
N ILE A 28 -0.55 -6.36 -0.24
CA ILE A 28 0.61 -5.49 -0.07
C ILE A 28 1.41 -5.91 1.15
N GLU A 29 2.73 -5.83 1.05
CA GLU A 29 3.65 -5.95 2.18
C GLU A 29 4.35 -4.61 2.38
N VAL A 30 4.47 -4.16 3.63
CA VAL A 30 5.19 -2.94 3.98
C VAL A 30 6.22 -3.25 5.06
N ASP A 31 7.50 -3.12 4.72
CA ASP A 31 8.60 -3.27 5.66
C ASP A 31 9.16 -1.88 6.03
N ILE A 32 9.30 -1.62 7.33
CA ILE A 32 9.91 -0.40 7.86
C ILE A 32 11.16 -0.83 8.62
N PRO A 33 12.32 -0.91 7.95
CA PRO A 33 13.54 -1.45 8.54
C PRO A 33 14.02 -0.60 9.74
N ASP A 34 13.79 0.71 9.71
CA ASP A 34 14.10 1.63 10.82
C ASP A 34 13.38 1.26 12.13
N GLU A 35 12.17 0.70 12.06
CA GLU A 35 11.38 0.31 13.23
C GLU A 35 11.32 -1.21 13.45
N ALA A 36 11.99 -2.00 12.59
CA ALA A 36 11.88 -3.46 12.53
C ALA A 36 10.41 -3.93 12.50
N LYS A 37 9.57 -3.20 11.74
CA LYS A 37 8.14 -3.47 11.61
C LYS A 37 7.83 -3.96 10.22
N HIS A 38 7.02 -5.02 10.16
CA HIS A 38 6.50 -5.58 8.92
C HIS A 38 4.99 -5.62 9.00
N TYR A 39 4.34 -5.13 7.95
CA TYR A 39 2.89 -5.08 7.81
C TYR A 39 2.46 -5.81 6.54
N GLN A 40 1.29 -6.43 6.61
CA GLN A 40 0.63 -7.05 5.47
C GLN A 40 -0.84 -6.64 5.49
N ALA A 41 -1.40 -6.42 4.29
CA ALA A 41 -2.81 -6.10 4.12
C ALA A 41 -3.30 -6.53 2.74
N ASP A 42 -4.58 -6.85 2.63
CA ASP A 42 -5.24 -7.03 1.34
C ASP A 42 -5.59 -5.67 0.72
N PHE A 43 -5.68 -5.59 -0.61
CA PHE A 43 -6.06 -4.34 -1.30
C PHE A 43 -7.42 -3.80 -0.82
N ASP A 44 -8.37 -4.68 -0.54
CA ASP A 44 -9.69 -4.35 0.02
C ASP A 44 -9.65 -3.67 1.41
N GLN A 45 -8.53 -3.82 2.13
CA GLN A 45 -8.32 -3.24 3.46
C GLN A 45 -7.63 -1.87 3.41
N LEU A 46 -7.10 -1.49 2.25
CA LEU A 46 -6.33 -0.26 2.07
C LEU A 46 -7.25 0.92 1.74
N CYS A 47 -7.01 2.04 2.40
CA CYS A 47 -7.70 3.29 2.17
C CYS A 47 -6.67 4.41 2.02
N PHE A 48 -6.77 5.17 0.93
CA PHE A 48 -5.93 6.33 0.68
C PHE A 48 -6.67 7.61 1.05
N TYR A 49 -6.14 8.36 2.01
CA TYR A 49 -6.68 9.64 2.44
C TYR A 49 -5.72 10.77 2.06
N THR A 50 -6.02 11.49 0.97
CA THR A 50 -5.21 12.63 0.54
C THR A 50 -5.58 13.88 1.34
N HIS A 51 -4.61 14.40 2.10
CA HIS A 51 -4.73 15.60 2.91
C HIS A 51 -3.71 16.66 2.46
N ASN A 52 -4.20 17.68 1.74
CA ASN A 52 -3.42 18.82 1.22
C ASN A 52 -2.14 18.40 0.45
N LYS A 53 -1.03 18.19 1.15
CA LYS A 53 0.31 17.92 0.59
C LYS A 53 0.78 16.47 0.76
N ASN A 54 0.06 15.68 1.55
CA ASN A 54 0.44 14.33 1.93
C ASN A 54 -0.75 13.41 1.71
N THR A 55 -0.50 12.14 1.44
CA THR A 55 -1.54 11.12 1.37
C THR A 55 -1.26 10.06 2.40
N GLU A 56 -2.24 9.80 3.25
CA GLU A 56 -2.17 8.79 4.29
C GLU A 56 -2.70 7.46 3.72
N LEU A 57 -1.85 6.44 3.73
CA LEU A 57 -2.23 5.06 3.43
C LEU A 57 -2.61 4.38 4.73
N VAL A 58 -3.89 4.02 4.86
CA VAL A 58 -4.45 3.44 6.07
C VAL A 58 -4.90 2.02 5.78
N CYS A 59 -4.47 1.08 6.61
CA CYS A 59 -5.00 -0.28 6.62
C CYS A 59 -6.07 -0.41 7.70
N ARG A 60 -7.27 -0.83 7.30
CA ARG A 60 -8.40 -1.06 8.19
C ARG A 60 -8.73 -2.54 8.29
N SER A 61 -9.15 -2.98 9.46
CA SER A 61 -9.80 -4.29 9.60
C SER A 61 -11.10 -4.28 8.81
N GLY A 62 -11.49 -5.39 8.19
CA GLY A 62 -12.69 -5.46 7.33
C GLY A 62 -13.99 -4.98 7.98
N GLN A 63 -15.06 -4.90 7.18
CA GLN A 63 -16.33 -4.15 7.37
C GLN A 63 -17.03 -4.12 8.75
N LYS A 64 -16.64 -4.90 9.75
CA LYS A 64 -17.29 -4.95 11.08
C LYS A 64 -16.63 -4.08 12.14
N ASP A 65 -15.33 -3.81 12.03
CA ASP A 65 -14.60 -3.01 13.00
C ASP A 65 -13.77 -1.98 12.25
N ASP A 66 -14.12 -0.69 12.38
CA ASP A 66 -13.40 0.45 11.77
C ASP A 66 -12.04 0.71 12.45
N THR A 67 -11.39 -0.36 12.89
CA THR A 67 -10.12 -0.32 13.59
C THR A 67 -9.00 -0.19 12.57
N VAL A 68 -8.24 0.90 12.71
CA VAL A 68 -7.01 1.12 11.94
C VAL A 68 -5.90 0.22 12.50
N HIS A 69 -5.36 -0.67 11.67
CA HIS A 69 -4.23 -1.52 12.03
C HIS A 69 -2.90 -0.76 11.95
N TRP A 70 -2.71 -0.02 10.86
CA TRP A 70 -1.53 0.80 10.63
C TRP A 70 -1.87 1.90 9.63
N ALA A 71 -1.11 2.98 9.70
CA ALA A 71 -1.22 4.12 8.79
C ALA A 71 0.18 4.63 8.45
N LEU A 72 0.36 5.05 7.19
CA LEU A 72 1.61 5.57 6.65
C LEU A 72 1.37 6.90 5.96
N ASP A 73 2.09 7.93 6.39
CA ASP A 73 2.10 9.22 5.71
C ASP A 73 3.05 9.18 4.52
N LEU A 74 2.51 9.26 3.32
CA LEU A 74 3.25 9.24 2.07
C LEU A 74 3.21 10.61 1.39
N ALA A 75 4.20 10.88 0.55
CA ALA A 75 4.11 11.97 -0.40
C ALA A 75 2.97 11.69 -1.39
N ASN A 76 2.27 12.74 -1.84
CA ASN A 76 1.17 12.58 -2.81
C ASN A 76 1.60 11.85 -4.08
N ASP A 77 2.81 12.12 -4.57
CA ASP A 77 3.35 11.48 -5.77
C ASP A 77 3.57 9.98 -5.54
N ASP A 78 4.18 9.59 -4.41
CA ASP A 78 4.39 8.19 -4.05
C ASP A 78 3.08 7.43 -3.83
N ALA A 79 2.11 8.05 -3.14
CA ALA A 79 0.80 7.43 -2.92
C ALA A 79 0.02 7.23 -4.22
N ARG A 80 0.08 8.20 -5.14
CA ARG A 80 -0.56 8.09 -6.45
C ARG A 80 0.08 6.99 -7.28
N GLU A 81 1.41 6.88 -7.26
CA GLU A 81 2.09 5.81 -7.98
C GLU A 81 1.79 4.43 -7.38
N LEU A 82 1.75 4.30 -6.04
CA LEU A 82 1.32 3.07 -5.38
C LEU A 82 -0.09 2.67 -5.77
N LEU A 83 -1.03 3.62 -5.80
CA LEU A 83 -2.39 3.36 -6.25
C LEU A 83 -2.42 2.83 -7.69
N SER A 84 -1.70 3.48 -8.60
CA SER A 84 -1.59 3.01 -10.00
C SER A 84 -0.93 1.65 -10.13
N MET A 85 0.00 1.28 -9.23
CA MET A 85 0.59 -0.05 -9.20
C MET A 85 -0.40 -1.11 -8.70
N ILE A 86 -1.23 -0.78 -7.69
CA ILE A 86 -2.30 -1.66 -7.21
C ILE A 86 -3.34 -1.89 -8.31
N GLU A 87 -3.84 -0.83 -8.94
CA GLU A 87 -4.81 -0.92 -10.04
C GLU A 87 -4.27 -1.79 -11.19
N ARG A 88 -3.00 -1.62 -11.56
CA ARG A 88 -2.35 -2.47 -12.57
C ARG A 88 -2.25 -3.93 -12.15
N ALA A 89 -1.92 -4.19 -10.89
CA ALA A 89 -1.81 -5.54 -10.36
C ALA A 89 -3.18 -6.24 -10.33
N GLU A 90 -4.25 -5.51 -10.02
CA GLU A 90 -5.64 -5.98 -10.10
C GLU A 90 -6.08 -6.23 -11.55
N ASP A 91 -5.83 -5.28 -12.46
CA ASP A 91 -6.14 -5.41 -13.88
C ASP A 91 -5.42 -6.62 -14.52
N GLU A 92 -4.14 -6.82 -14.20
CA GLU A 92 -3.38 -7.98 -14.65
C GLU A 92 -4.00 -9.28 -14.13
N PHE A 93 -4.38 -9.33 -12.85
CA PHE A 93 -5.04 -10.47 -12.23
C PHE A 93 -6.39 -10.78 -12.90
N GLU A 94 -7.20 -9.75 -13.17
CA GLU A 94 -8.47 -9.90 -13.89
C GLU A 94 -8.26 -10.40 -15.33
N MET A 95 -7.27 -9.86 -16.05
CA MET A 95 -6.95 -10.31 -17.41
C MET A 95 -6.56 -11.80 -17.44
N LEU A 96 -5.81 -12.27 -16.45
CA LEU A 96 -5.47 -13.69 -16.32
C LEU A 96 -6.69 -14.56 -16.07
N MET A 97 -7.57 -14.12 -15.16
CA MET A 97 -8.82 -14.82 -14.85
C MET A 97 -9.80 -14.85 -16.03
N ARG A 98 -9.76 -13.83 -16.91
CA ARG A 98 -10.56 -13.77 -18.14
C ARG A 98 -10.00 -14.62 -19.29
N SER A 99 -8.73 -15.00 -19.25
CA SER A 99 -8.06 -15.74 -20.32
C SER A 99 -8.10 -17.27 -20.12
N LEU A 100 -8.91 -17.74 -19.17
CA LEU A 100 -9.01 -19.14 -18.72
C LEU A 100 -10.37 -19.76 -19.07
#